data_AF-M2BBP3-F1
#
_entry.id   AF-M2BBP3-F1
#
_cell.length_a   1.000
_cell.length_b   1.000
_cell.length_c   1.000
_cell.angle_alpha   90.00
_cell.angle_beta   90.00
_cell.angle_gamma   90.00
#
_symmetry.space_group_name_H-M   'P 1'
#
loop_
_entity.id
_entity.type
_entity.pdbx_description
1 polymer ?
#
loop_
_entity_poly.entity_id
_entity_poly.type
_entity_poly.pdbx_seq_one_letter_code
_entity_poly.pdbx_strand_id
1 'polypeptide(L)'
;MASFKITFPDGTQKEFVNPVSARELVQYFPACPAPIVGIKVNNLVVPLNKTIDVQSNIEPVTLADREGSNFYRRTLCLILAAAAKELYPGLRLLMGHSLDYGYYYTLEGKNSGKVDFKAIKAKMDEMVAQDMPIDTHWLSYEEALEKFEHSNQPETHRLLNYTSKPRILINRLGNYEDLYFQPLMDRIGEVKVFDVMPYEDGFLLRFPRTSSPTKLSEFKDIPHLFEIYKEYKQWGKLVGVSSVGQLNDLITSRKIKDYVEITEILQNNKLAEIAKKITAKKTARVILIAGPSSSGKTTSAKKLSMQLKVLGYIPKVISLDDFYLGIAKTPKKEDGRPDFECVEALDIELLNDVLLRLFKGETVEMPSYDFKVSGRRPEGKMFTPEKNTIFILEGIHALNDKLTAKIDESLKFKVYLSALTQLNLDDHNRIPTSDNRLIRRIVRDAQFRGSPASRTIGMWGDVRSGESKYIFPFQGNADAVFNTALDYELSVLKVYAEPLLKAVKPNQKEYNEASRLLTFLGNFLPLPASFVHGQSILREFIGDSDFSYS
;
A
#
# COMPACT_ATOMS: atom_id res chain seq x y z
N MET A 1 16.33 31.82 -29.63
CA MET A 1 15.64 31.19 -28.48
C MET A 1 16.51 31.39 -27.26
N ALA A 2 15.93 31.65 -26.09
CA ALA A 2 16.71 31.70 -24.85
C ALA A 2 17.27 30.29 -24.59
N SER A 3 18.57 30.18 -24.36
CA SER A 3 19.17 28.92 -23.94
C SER A 3 18.75 28.58 -22.50
N PHE A 4 18.76 27.29 -22.17
CA PHE A 4 18.53 26.81 -20.81
C PHE A 4 19.62 25.81 -20.42
N LYS A 5 19.86 25.72 -19.11
CA LYS A 5 20.93 24.87 -18.54
C LYS A 5 20.36 23.63 -17.88
N ILE A 6 21.02 22.50 -18.11
CA ILE A 6 20.78 21.25 -17.40
C ILE A 6 21.98 20.94 -16.53
N THR A 7 21.75 20.76 -15.23
CA THR A 7 22.77 20.43 -14.24
C THR A 7 22.68 18.95 -13.88
N PHE A 8 23.81 18.24 -13.99
CA PHE A 8 23.95 16.81 -13.67
C PHE A 8 24.41 16.60 -12.22
N PRO A 9 24.33 15.36 -11.68
CA PRO A 9 24.66 15.08 -10.27
C PRO A 9 26.11 15.40 -9.88
N ASP A 10 27.03 15.36 -10.84
CA ASP A 10 28.45 15.71 -10.65
C ASP A 10 28.71 17.23 -10.70
N GLY A 11 27.66 18.03 -10.84
CA GLY A 11 27.73 19.49 -10.98
C GLY A 11 28.04 19.98 -12.38
N THR A 12 28.26 19.08 -13.36
CA THR A 12 28.46 19.49 -14.75
C THR A 12 27.19 20.13 -15.30
N GLN A 13 27.37 21.12 -16.16
CA GLN A 13 26.27 21.82 -16.81
C GLN A 13 26.38 21.69 -18.33
N LYS A 14 25.24 21.44 -18.98
CA LYS A 14 25.09 21.46 -20.43
C LYS A 14 24.05 22.50 -20.81
N GLU A 15 24.36 23.27 -21.84
CA GLU A 15 23.49 24.34 -22.35
C GLU A 15 22.81 23.88 -23.63
N PHE A 16 21.50 24.11 -23.72
CA PHE A 16 20.67 23.73 -24.86
C PHE A 16 19.89 24.93 -25.37
N VAL A 17 19.76 25.03 -26.70
CA VAL A 17 18.99 26.08 -27.38
C VAL A 17 17.64 25.58 -27.90
N ASN A 18 17.47 24.25 -27.98
CA ASN A 18 16.24 23.57 -28.37
C ASN A 18 15.82 22.59 -27.25
N PRO A 19 14.52 22.28 -27.11
CA PRO A 19 14.06 21.21 -26.23
C PRO A 19 14.79 19.90 -26.53
N VAL A 20 15.16 19.17 -25.48
CA VAL A 20 15.96 17.92 -25.56
C VAL A 20 15.22 16.78 -24.89
N SER A 21 15.27 15.57 -25.44
CA SER A 21 14.67 14.41 -24.78
C SER A 21 15.51 13.93 -23.59
N ALA A 22 14.86 13.39 -22.56
CA ALA A 22 15.54 12.74 -21.45
C ALA A 22 16.49 11.61 -21.92
N ARG A 23 16.16 10.90 -23.00
CA ARG A 23 16.99 9.89 -23.64
C ARG A 23 18.31 10.45 -24.17
N GLU A 24 18.28 11.61 -24.83
CA GLU A 24 19.51 12.26 -25.31
C GLU A 24 20.43 12.69 -24.17
N LEU A 25 19.87 12.92 -22.97
CA LEU A 25 20.67 13.29 -21.79
C LEU A 25 21.37 12.10 -21.13
N VAL A 26 20.94 10.87 -21.43
CA VAL A 26 21.50 9.64 -20.83
C VAL A 26 23.00 9.55 -21.07
N GLN A 27 23.48 9.94 -22.26
CA GLN A 27 24.88 9.86 -22.66
C GLN A 27 25.84 10.73 -21.80
N TYR A 28 25.29 11.70 -21.07
CA TYR A 28 26.09 12.61 -20.25
C TYR A 28 26.18 12.17 -18.78
N PHE A 29 25.41 11.15 -18.35
CA PHE A 29 25.57 10.59 -17.01
C PHE A 29 26.84 9.74 -16.92
N PRO A 30 27.50 9.71 -15.75
CA PRO A 30 28.54 8.73 -15.50
C PRO A 30 27.98 7.30 -15.56
N ALA A 31 28.88 6.31 -15.68
CA ALA A 31 28.51 4.91 -15.68
C ALA A 31 27.68 4.55 -14.43
N CYS A 32 26.51 3.97 -14.64
CA CYS A 32 25.58 3.58 -13.59
C CYS A 32 25.62 2.05 -13.36
N PRO A 33 25.37 1.57 -12.13
CA PRO A 33 25.42 0.14 -11.80
C PRO A 33 24.27 -0.69 -12.39
N ALA A 34 23.24 -0.01 -12.93
CA ALA A 34 22.10 -0.63 -13.58
C ALA A 34 21.60 0.27 -14.73
N PRO A 35 20.85 -0.30 -15.70
CA PRO A 35 20.29 0.48 -16.81
C PRO A 35 19.44 1.67 -16.33
N ILE A 36 19.65 2.83 -16.95
CA ILE A 36 18.83 4.03 -16.74
C ILE A 36 17.52 3.84 -17.52
N VAL A 37 16.39 3.98 -16.83
CA VAL A 37 15.04 3.77 -17.37
C VAL A 37 14.15 5.01 -17.27
N GLY A 38 14.67 6.07 -16.65
CA GLY A 38 14.03 7.37 -16.51
C GLY A 38 14.99 8.38 -15.91
N ILE A 39 14.53 9.62 -15.74
CA ILE A 39 15.31 10.71 -15.13
C ILE A 39 14.42 11.44 -14.13
N LYS A 40 15.00 11.91 -13.02
CA LYS A 40 14.37 12.92 -12.17
C LYS A 40 14.71 14.28 -12.73
N VAL A 41 13.71 15.10 -13.04
CA VAL A 41 13.86 16.48 -13.50
C VAL A 41 13.25 17.39 -12.45
N ASN A 42 14.07 18.15 -11.73
CA ASN A 42 13.63 18.97 -10.59
C ASN A 42 12.78 18.15 -9.59
N ASN A 43 13.31 17.00 -9.16
CA ASN A 43 12.65 16.02 -8.29
C ASN A 43 11.38 15.36 -8.87
N LEU A 44 11.00 15.57 -10.12
CA LEU A 44 9.89 14.86 -10.77
C LEU A 44 10.42 13.73 -11.67
N VAL A 45 9.97 12.50 -11.45
CA VAL A 45 10.37 11.37 -12.29
C VAL A 45 9.63 11.40 -13.63
N VAL A 46 10.40 11.31 -14.72
CA VAL A 46 9.89 11.32 -16.11
C VAL A 46 10.47 10.17 -16.93
N PRO A 47 9.73 9.67 -17.94
CA PRO A 47 10.23 8.65 -18.86
C PRO A 47 11.30 9.22 -19.79
N LEU A 48 12.12 8.36 -20.40
CA LEU A 48 13.22 8.81 -21.26
C LEU A 48 12.77 9.47 -22.58
N ASN A 49 11.55 9.19 -23.05
CA ASN A 49 10.97 9.89 -24.20
C ASN A 49 10.39 11.27 -23.85
N LYS A 50 10.47 11.72 -22.58
CA LYS A 50 10.00 13.04 -22.17
C LYS A 50 10.93 14.14 -22.68
N THR A 51 10.35 15.15 -23.33
CA THR A 51 11.05 16.39 -23.68
C THR A 51 11.23 17.30 -22.47
N ILE A 52 12.42 17.90 -22.36
CA ILE A 52 12.82 18.90 -21.36
C ILE A 52 13.17 20.19 -22.10
N ASP A 53 12.55 21.28 -21.69
CA ASP A 53 12.59 22.60 -22.34
C ASP A 53 12.88 23.75 -21.36
N VAL A 54 13.19 23.43 -20.10
CA VAL A 54 13.44 24.40 -19.02
C VAL A 54 14.67 24.04 -18.22
N GLN A 55 15.27 25.07 -17.59
CA GLN A 55 16.41 24.88 -16.70
C GLN A 55 16.07 23.87 -15.59
N SER A 56 16.93 22.87 -15.43
CA SER A 56 16.63 21.74 -14.56
C SER A 56 17.88 21.14 -13.92
N ASN A 57 17.73 20.66 -12.68
CA ASN A 57 18.65 19.71 -12.08
C ASN A 57 18.13 18.30 -12.37
N ILE A 58 19.02 17.40 -12.78
CA ILE A 58 18.64 16.03 -13.15
C ILE A 58 19.42 14.96 -12.41
N GLU A 59 18.76 13.83 -12.15
CA GLU A 59 19.36 12.62 -11.56
C GLU A 59 18.93 11.38 -12.36
N PRO A 60 19.80 10.37 -12.53
CA PRO A 60 19.41 9.16 -13.24
C PRO A 60 18.44 8.34 -12.38
N VAL A 61 17.48 7.67 -13.04
CA VAL A 61 16.64 6.64 -12.41
C VAL A 61 16.96 5.30 -13.05
N THR A 62 17.51 4.38 -12.27
CA THR A 62 17.98 3.07 -12.72
C THR A 62 17.05 1.95 -12.24
N LEU A 63 17.16 0.76 -12.82
CA LEU A 63 16.41 -0.43 -12.36
C LEU A 63 16.68 -0.84 -10.90
N ALA A 64 17.80 -0.39 -10.32
CA ALA A 64 18.11 -0.62 -8.91
C ALA A 64 17.35 0.33 -7.96
N ASP A 65 16.80 1.43 -8.50
CA ASP A 65 16.04 2.41 -7.73
C ASP A 65 14.59 1.97 -7.54
N ARG A 66 13.94 2.48 -6.48
CA ARG A 66 12.53 2.20 -6.21
C ARG A 66 11.67 2.66 -7.39
N GLU A 67 11.90 3.87 -7.87
CA GLU A 67 11.17 4.46 -8.99
C GLU A 67 11.39 3.69 -10.29
N GLY A 68 12.62 3.25 -10.57
CA GLY A 68 12.95 2.41 -11.73
C GLY A 68 12.31 1.02 -11.66
N SER A 69 12.30 0.38 -10.49
CA SER A 69 11.56 -0.88 -10.31
C SER A 69 10.04 -0.71 -10.51
N ASN A 70 9.49 0.47 -10.24
CA ASN A 70 8.09 0.76 -10.49
C ASN A 70 7.81 1.01 -11.99
N PHE A 71 8.73 1.68 -12.71
CA PHE A 71 8.69 1.75 -14.19
C PHE A 71 8.64 0.36 -14.81
N TYR A 72 9.57 -0.50 -14.38
CA TYR A 72 9.67 -1.88 -14.84
C TYR A 72 8.35 -2.64 -14.66
N ARG A 73 7.80 -2.63 -13.43
CA ARG A 73 6.56 -3.36 -13.12
C ARG A 73 5.36 -2.85 -13.91
N ARG A 74 5.19 -1.54 -14.07
CA ARG A 74 4.07 -0.98 -14.86
C ARG A 74 4.21 -1.30 -16.35
N THR A 75 5.44 -1.22 -16.87
CA THR A 75 5.73 -1.58 -18.27
C THR A 75 5.46 -3.05 -18.51
N LEU A 76 5.83 -3.93 -17.57
CA LEU A 76 5.51 -5.35 -17.61
C LEU A 76 4.00 -5.61 -17.63
N CYS A 77 3.20 -4.84 -16.87
CA CYS A 77 1.74 -4.93 -16.92
C CYS A 77 1.19 -4.55 -18.31
N LEU A 78 1.74 -3.52 -18.96
CA LEU A 78 1.33 -3.13 -20.31
C LEU A 78 1.66 -4.23 -21.33
N ILE A 79 2.84 -4.84 -21.24
CA ILE A 79 3.25 -5.96 -22.10
C ILE A 79 2.29 -7.15 -21.91
N LEU A 80 1.95 -7.49 -20.66
CA LEU A 80 0.97 -8.54 -20.38
C LEU A 80 -0.40 -8.22 -20.99
N ALA A 81 -0.89 -6.99 -20.80
CA ALA A 81 -2.21 -6.59 -21.31
C ALA A 81 -2.26 -6.66 -22.85
N ALA A 82 -1.22 -6.20 -23.52
CA ALA A 82 -1.08 -6.31 -24.97
C ALA A 82 -1.02 -7.77 -25.45
N ALA A 83 -0.18 -8.61 -24.82
CA ALA A 83 -0.05 -10.02 -25.16
C ALA A 83 -1.37 -10.80 -24.93
N ALA A 84 -2.04 -10.54 -23.80
CA ALA A 84 -3.32 -11.16 -23.48
C ALA A 84 -4.42 -10.74 -24.46
N LYS A 85 -4.45 -9.47 -24.87
CA LYS A 85 -5.42 -8.97 -25.87
C LYS A 85 -5.19 -9.59 -27.24
N GLU A 86 -3.94 -9.79 -27.65
CA GLU A 86 -3.62 -10.42 -28.94
C GLU A 86 -4.01 -11.90 -28.97
N LEU A 87 -3.69 -12.66 -27.91
CA LEU A 87 -3.99 -14.09 -27.83
C LEU A 87 -5.46 -14.40 -27.54
N TYR A 88 -6.10 -13.57 -26.70
CA TYR A 88 -7.45 -13.82 -26.18
C TYR A 88 -8.33 -12.55 -26.27
N PRO A 89 -8.62 -12.02 -27.47
CA PRO A 89 -9.24 -10.71 -27.66
C PRO A 89 -10.63 -10.54 -27.03
N GLY A 90 -11.36 -11.65 -26.83
CA GLY A 90 -12.68 -11.70 -26.20
C GLY A 90 -12.66 -11.96 -24.69
N LEU A 91 -11.49 -12.17 -24.08
CA LEU A 91 -11.34 -12.25 -22.63
C LEU A 91 -10.96 -10.88 -22.07
N ARG A 92 -11.42 -10.63 -20.85
CA ARG A 92 -11.14 -9.42 -20.09
C ARG A 92 -10.04 -9.72 -19.09
N LEU A 93 -8.88 -9.08 -19.23
CA LEU A 93 -7.80 -9.17 -18.26
C LEU A 93 -8.12 -8.28 -17.06
N LEU A 94 -8.04 -8.83 -15.86
CA LEU A 94 -8.29 -8.09 -14.63
C LEU A 94 -7.11 -8.23 -13.68
N MET A 95 -6.56 -7.08 -13.29
CA MET A 95 -5.55 -7.03 -12.23
C MET A 95 -6.18 -7.30 -10.86
N GLY A 96 -5.52 -8.09 -10.04
CA GLY A 96 -5.82 -8.32 -8.63
C GLY A 96 -4.75 -7.72 -7.71
N HIS A 97 -4.60 -8.30 -6.51
CA HIS A 97 -3.59 -7.81 -5.57
C HIS A 97 -2.20 -8.34 -5.88
N SER A 98 -1.21 -7.75 -5.22
CA SER A 98 0.12 -8.31 -5.13
C SER A 98 0.17 -9.50 -4.17
N LEU A 99 0.77 -10.59 -4.61
CA LEU A 99 1.19 -11.72 -3.79
C LEU A 99 2.70 -11.88 -3.92
N ASP A 100 3.43 -11.75 -2.81
CA ASP A 100 4.89 -11.64 -2.80
C ASP A 100 5.40 -10.64 -3.88
N TYR A 101 6.37 -11.00 -4.72
CA TYR A 101 6.83 -10.19 -5.85
C TYR A 101 6.15 -10.59 -7.16
N GLY A 102 4.82 -10.62 -7.13
CA GLY A 102 3.98 -10.82 -8.30
C GLY A 102 2.64 -10.11 -8.19
N TYR A 103 1.99 -9.91 -9.33
CA TYR A 103 0.60 -9.43 -9.40
C TYR A 103 -0.31 -10.56 -9.84
N TYR A 104 -1.38 -10.78 -9.09
CA TYR A 104 -2.40 -11.74 -9.46
C TYR A 104 -3.28 -11.18 -10.58
N TYR A 105 -3.60 -12.01 -11.55
CA TYR A 105 -4.46 -11.68 -12.67
C TYR A 105 -5.47 -12.80 -12.92
N THR A 106 -6.65 -12.39 -13.38
CA THR A 106 -7.68 -13.29 -13.89
C THR A 106 -8.05 -12.88 -15.31
N LEU A 107 -8.36 -13.86 -16.16
CA LEU A 107 -8.96 -13.63 -17.49
C LEU A 107 -10.42 -14.05 -17.43
N GLU A 108 -11.33 -13.07 -17.46
CA GLU A 108 -12.77 -13.30 -17.34
C GLU A 108 -13.44 -13.28 -18.72
N GLY A 109 -14.39 -14.18 -18.94
CA GLY A 109 -15.14 -14.28 -20.20
C GLY A 109 -15.46 -15.72 -20.59
N LYS A 110 -16.10 -15.88 -21.75
CA LYS A 110 -16.45 -17.21 -22.27
C LYS A 110 -15.17 -17.98 -22.62
N ASN A 111 -15.05 -19.21 -22.11
CA ASN A 111 -13.86 -20.08 -22.25
C ASN A 111 -12.61 -19.63 -21.47
N SER A 112 -12.74 -18.84 -20.41
CA SER A 112 -11.62 -18.47 -19.53
C SER A 112 -10.80 -19.67 -19.02
N GLY A 113 -11.43 -20.82 -18.79
CA GLY A 113 -10.75 -22.05 -18.38
C GLY A 113 -9.87 -22.72 -19.44
N LYS A 114 -9.79 -22.19 -20.68
CA LYS A 114 -8.94 -22.72 -21.77
C LYS A 114 -7.69 -21.88 -22.02
N VAL A 115 -7.39 -20.91 -21.15
CA VAL A 115 -6.22 -20.06 -21.30
C VAL A 115 -4.94 -20.88 -21.09
N ASP A 116 -4.02 -20.78 -22.04
CA ASP A 116 -2.65 -21.27 -21.90
C ASP A 116 -1.73 -20.13 -21.42
N PHE A 117 -1.34 -20.19 -20.14
CA PHE A 117 -0.42 -19.23 -19.54
C PHE A 117 1.02 -19.34 -20.09
N LYS A 118 1.43 -20.51 -20.62
CA LYS A 118 2.72 -20.66 -21.31
C LYS A 118 2.73 -19.90 -22.62
N ALA A 119 1.62 -19.91 -23.35
CA ALA A 119 1.46 -19.11 -24.57
C ALA A 119 1.55 -17.61 -24.27
N ILE A 120 0.95 -17.15 -23.17
CA ILE A 120 1.08 -15.75 -22.72
C ILE A 120 2.55 -15.42 -22.44
N LYS A 121 3.26 -16.26 -21.66
CA LYS A 121 4.68 -16.05 -21.37
C LYS A 121 5.52 -15.96 -22.65
N ALA A 122 5.33 -16.91 -23.57
CA ALA A 122 6.06 -16.95 -24.83
C ALA A 122 5.81 -15.70 -25.68
N LYS A 123 4.55 -15.23 -25.74
CA LYS A 123 4.21 -13.99 -26.47
C LYS A 123 4.85 -12.76 -25.83
N MET A 124 4.85 -12.66 -24.51
CA MET A 124 5.53 -11.57 -23.80
C MET A 124 7.04 -11.58 -24.06
N ASP A 125 7.68 -12.76 -24.06
CA ASP A 125 9.10 -12.89 -24.39
C ASP A 125 9.41 -12.44 -25.82
N GLU A 126 8.58 -12.85 -26.78
CA GLU A 126 8.64 -12.42 -28.18
C GLU A 126 8.57 -10.88 -28.29
N MET A 127 7.59 -10.26 -27.61
CA MET A 127 7.44 -8.81 -27.61
C MET A 127 8.66 -8.10 -27.01
N VAL A 128 9.17 -8.57 -25.86
CA VAL A 128 10.36 -7.99 -25.23
C VAL A 128 11.58 -8.09 -26.13
N ALA A 129 11.76 -9.22 -26.84
CA ALA A 129 12.85 -9.41 -27.78
C ALA A 129 12.80 -8.44 -28.98
N GLN A 130 11.61 -7.97 -29.36
CA GLN A 130 11.43 -6.96 -30.42
C GLN A 130 11.81 -5.54 -29.95
N ASP A 131 11.94 -5.31 -28.64
CA ASP A 131 12.27 -4.01 -28.03
C ASP A 131 11.42 -2.85 -28.62
N MET A 132 10.11 -3.05 -28.72
CA MET A 132 9.22 -2.02 -29.27
C MET A 132 9.23 -0.73 -28.43
N PRO A 133 9.12 0.45 -29.06
CA PRO A 133 8.91 1.70 -28.34
C PRO A 133 7.49 1.73 -27.74
N ILE A 134 7.36 2.48 -26.64
CA ILE A 134 6.07 2.85 -26.07
C ILE A 134 5.80 4.31 -26.45
N ASP A 135 4.83 4.49 -27.35
CA ASP A 135 4.45 5.81 -27.83
C ASP A 135 3.36 6.41 -26.93
N THR A 136 3.63 7.58 -26.36
CA THR A 136 2.61 8.32 -25.59
C THR A 136 2.03 9.43 -26.44
N HIS A 137 0.71 9.47 -26.56
CA HIS A 137 0.00 10.51 -27.30
C HIS A 137 -1.23 10.99 -26.54
N TRP A 138 -1.70 12.19 -26.89
CA TRP A 138 -2.89 12.78 -26.29
C TRP A 138 -4.10 12.48 -27.14
N LEU A 139 -5.16 11.96 -26.52
CA LEU A 139 -6.50 11.96 -27.07
C LEU A 139 -7.30 13.09 -26.40
N SER A 140 -8.29 13.62 -27.12
CA SER A 140 -9.36 14.39 -26.49
C SER A 140 -10.14 13.51 -25.51
N TYR A 141 -10.88 14.15 -24.61
CA TYR A 141 -11.75 13.42 -23.68
C TYR A 141 -12.76 12.50 -24.41
N GLU A 142 -13.38 12.99 -25.49
CA GLU A 142 -14.38 12.24 -26.26
C GLU A 142 -13.76 11.03 -26.99
N GLU A 143 -12.62 11.22 -27.66
CA GLU A 143 -11.88 10.13 -28.31
C GLU A 143 -11.45 9.05 -27.30
N ALA A 144 -11.04 9.46 -26.09
CA ALA A 144 -10.69 8.51 -25.05
C ALA A 144 -11.91 7.71 -24.57
N LEU A 145 -13.08 8.34 -24.37
CA LEU A 145 -14.30 7.65 -24.00
C LEU A 145 -14.71 6.61 -25.06
N GLU A 146 -14.83 7.02 -26.32
CA GLU A 146 -15.19 6.14 -27.44
C GLU A 146 -14.23 4.94 -27.54
N LYS A 147 -12.94 5.21 -27.36
CA LYS A 147 -11.92 4.16 -27.36
C LYS A 147 -12.17 3.10 -26.30
N PHE A 148 -12.37 3.50 -25.04
CA PHE A 148 -12.51 2.54 -23.93
C PHE A 148 -13.89 1.89 -23.86
N GLU A 149 -14.92 2.48 -24.49
CA GLU A 149 -16.20 1.83 -24.72
C GLU A 149 -16.05 0.54 -25.56
N HIS A 150 -15.13 0.54 -26.53
CA HIS A 150 -14.92 -0.59 -27.45
C HIS A 150 -13.70 -1.46 -27.14
N SER A 151 -12.96 -1.20 -26.06
CA SER A 151 -11.69 -1.89 -25.76
C SER A 151 -11.83 -3.16 -24.91
N ASN A 152 -13.04 -3.49 -24.43
CA ASN A 152 -13.31 -4.50 -23.38
C ASN A 152 -12.72 -4.10 -22.00
N GLN A 153 -12.68 -2.80 -21.69
CA GLN A 153 -12.20 -2.25 -20.41
C GLN A 153 -13.25 -1.33 -19.76
N PRO A 154 -14.37 -1.91 -19.28
CA PRO A 154 -15.52 -1.13 -18.83
C PRO A 154 -15.24 -0.30 -17.57
N GLU A 155 -14.29 -0.68 -16.71
CA GLU A 155 -13.97 0.11 -15.52
C GLU A 155 -13.06 1.29 -15.87
N THR A 156 -12.17 1.14 -16.86
CA THR A 156 -11.42 2.26 -17.43
C THR A 156 -12.36 3.28 -18.04
N HIS A 157 -13.31 2.84 -18.88
CA HIS A 157 -14.37 3.70 -19.43
C HIS A 157 -15.17 4.40 -18.32
N ARG A 158 -15.64 3.64 -17.32
CA ARG A 158 -16.41 4.20 -16.19
C ARG A 158 -15.59 5.23 -15.40
N LEU A 159 -14.31 4.97 -15.15
CA LEU A 159 -13.44 5.89 -14.40
C LEU A 159 -13.25 7.21 -15.15
N LEU A 160 -13.16 7.17 -16.48
CA LEU A 160 -13.01 8.38 -17.31
C LEU A 160 -14.20 9.34 -17.17
N ASN A 161 -15.42 8.85 -16.94
CA ASN A 161 -16.59 9.73 -16.69
C ASN A 161 -16.42 10.70 -15.52
N TYR A 162 -15.43 10.46 -14.65
CA TYR A 162 -15.15 11.29 -13.47
C TYR A 162 -13.90 12.17 -13.61
N THR A 163 -13.23 12.14 -14.76
CA THR A 163 -12.11 13.03 -15.05
C THR A 163 -12.60 14.37 -15.60
N SER A 164 -11.93 15.45 -15.23
CA SER A 164 -12.20 16.80 -15.75
C SER A 164 -11.10 17.29 -16.70
N LYS A 165 -10.18 16.41 -17.11
CA LYS A 165 -9.07 16.75 -17.99
C LYS A 165 -9.57 16.82 -19.44
N PRO A 166 -9.29 17.90 -20.19
CA PRO A 166 -9.72 18.03 -21.58
C PRO A 166 -8.98 17.10 -22.55
N ARG A 167 -7.84 16.55 -22.10
CA ARG A 167 -7.02 15.60 -22.85
C ARG A 167 -6.53 14.48 -21.95
N ILE A 168 -6.51 13.27 -22.48
CA ILE A 168 -6.12 12.05 -21.78
C ILE A 168 -4.85 11.50 -22.43
N LEU A 169 -3.84 11.18 -21.61
CA LEU A 169 -2.59 10.62 -22.10
C LEU A 169 -2.74 9.10 -22.24
N ILE A 170 -2.55 8.60 -23.46
CA ILE A 170 -2.64 7.17 -23.79
C ILE A 170 -1.26 6.64 -24.13
N ASN A 171 -0.99 5.41 -23.70
CA ASN A 171 0.26 4.70 -23.98
C ASN A 171 -0.03 3.62 -25.01
N ARG A 172 0.72 3.61 -26.10
CA ARG A 172 0.60 2.66 -27.20
C ARG A 172 1.80 1.73 -27.23
N LEU A 173 1.54 0.43 -27.31
CA LEU A 173 2.51 -0.62 -27.55
C LEU A 173 2.04 -1.46 -28.75
N GLY A 174 2.66 -1.25 -29.92
CA GLY A 174 2.17 -1.82 -31.17
C GLY A 174 0.75 -1.37 -31.47
N ASN A 175 -0.18 -2.32 -31.59
CA ASN A 175 -1.61 -2.07 -31.84
C ASN A 175 -2.45 -1.98 -30.55
N TYR A 176 -1.83 -2.15 -29.39
CA TYR A 176 -2.51 -2.08 -28.10
C TYR A 176 -2.31 -0.72 -27.45
N GLU A 177 -3.36 -0.19 -26.83
CA GLU A 177 -3.35 1.12 -26.18
C GLU A 177 -4.07 1.06 -24.84
N ASP A 178 -3.52 1.78 -23.86
CA ASP A 178 -4.00 1.72 -22.48
C ASP A 178 -3.73 3.01 -21.69
N LEU A 179 -4.47 3.17 -20.60
CA LEU A 179 -4.38 4.29 -19.68
C LEU A 179 -3.49 3.93 -18.48
N TYR A 180 -2.50 4.78 -18.20
CA TYR A 180 -1.68 4.68 -16.99
C TYR A 180 -1.55 6.04 -16.31
N PHE A 181 -1.63 6.04 -14.98
CA PHE A 181 -1.58 7.25 -14.15
C PHE A 181 -0.14 7.64 -13.75
N GLN A 182 0.84 6.83 -14.13
CA GLN A 182 2.25 7.01 -13.80
C GLN A 182 3.12 6.63 -15.01
N PRO A 183 4.33 7.21 -15.14
CA PRO A 183 5.19 6.95 -16.29
C PRO A 183 5.53 5.47 -16.52
N LEU A 184 5.60 5.09 -17.80
CA LEU A 184 6.11 3.80 -18.29
C LEU A 184 7.54 3.97 -18.81
N MET A 185 8.26 2.86 -18.99
CA MET A 185 9.51 2.89 -19.75
C MET A 185 9.19 3.32 -21.18
N ASP A 186 10.15 3.90 -21.88
CA ASP A 186 9.94 4.34 -23.26
C ASP A 186 10.16 3.23 -24.29
N ARG A 187 10.73 2.10 -23.89
CA ARG A 187 10.86 0.87 -24.67
C ARG A 187 10.75 -0.36 -23.76
N ILE A 188 10.43 -1.52 -24.34
CA ILE A 188 10.16 -2.75 -23.58
C ILE A 188 11.34 -3.72 -23.48
N GLY A 189 12.43 -3.53 -24.24
CA GLY A 189 13.52 -4.50 -24.33
C GLY A 189 14.30 -4.72 -23.04
N GLU A 190 14.28 -3.77 -22.11
CA GLU A 190 14.91 -3.92 -20.78
C GLU A 190 14.06 -4.73 -19.78
N VAL A 191 12.83 -5.12 -20.13
CA VAL A 191 11.94 -5.92 -19.27
C VAL A 191 12.25 -7.42 -19.39
N LYS A 192 13.47 -7.83 -19.01
CA LYS A 192 14.04 -9.17 -19.32
C LYS A 192 13.70 -10.27 -18.31
N VAL A 193 13.35 -9.91 -17.08
CA VAL A 193 13.20 -10.85 -15.94
C VAL A 193 11.75 -10.82 -15.45
N PHE A 194 10.96 -11.80 -15.85
CA PHE A 194 9.59 -11.97 -15.39
C PHE A 194 9.13 -13.42 -15.61
N ASP A 195 8.01 -13.78 -15.00
CA ASP A 195 7.37 -15.08 -15.21
C ASP A 195 5.84 -14.96 -15.17
N VAL A 196 5.16 -15.89 -15.83
CA VAL A 196 3.70 -16.04 -15.81
C VAL A 196 3.41 -17.41 -15.21
N MET A 197 3.12 -17.42 -13.92
CA MET A 197 2.98 -18.65 -13.15
C MET A 197 1.50 -18.92 -12.85
N PRO A 198 0.92 -20.05 -13.29
CA PRO A 198 -0.45 -20.42 -12.91
C PRO A 198 -0.60 -20.43 -11.38
N TYR A 199 -1.71 -19.90 -10.88
CA TYR A 199 -2.00 -19.86 -9.45
C TYR A 199 -3.51 -19.78 -9.23
N GLU A 200 -4.06 -20.75 -8.50
CA GLU A 200 -5.50 -20.82 -8.20
C GLU A 200 -6.38 -20.72 -9.47
N ASP A 201 -7.35 -19.81 -9.50
CA ASP A 201 -8.25 -19.57 -10.63
C ASP A 201 -7.69 -18.59 -11.70
N GLY A 202 -6.39 -18.27 -11.62
CA GLY A 202 -5.73 -17.30 -12.46
C GLY A 202 -4.23 -17.54 -12.57
N PHE A 203 -3.45 -16.46 -12.52
CA PHE A 203 -2.00 -16.53 -12.63
C PHE A 203 -1.30 -15.36 -11.94
N LEU A 204 -0.03 -15.55 -11.61
CA LEU A 204 0.86 -14.52 -11.10
C LEU A 204 1.79 -14.03 -12.21
N LEU A 205 1.76 -12.72 -12.45
CA LEU A 205 2.80 -12.00 -13.19
C LEU A 205 3.94 -11.69 -12.22
N ARG A 206 4.99 -12.50 -12.24
CA ARG A 206 6.13 -12.41 -11.31
C ARG A 206 7.21 -11.48 -11.85
N PHE A 207 7.85 -10.73 -10.94
CA PHE A 207 8.89 -9.76 -11.27
C PHE A 207 9.99 -9.73 -10.19
N PRO A 208 11.18 -9.20 -10.48
CA PRO A 208 12.28 -9.18 -9.54
C PRO A 208 12.06 -8.23 -8.35
N ARG A 209 12.82 -8.48 -7.28
CA ARG A 209 12.91 -7.57 -6.15
C ARG A 209 13.71 -6.33 -6.56
N THR A 210 13.38 -5.17 -6.01
CA THR A 210 14.15 -3.93 -6.24
C THR A 210 15.62 -4.10 -5.84
N SER A 211 15.91 -4.85 -4.77
CA SER A 211 17.27 -5.17 -4.32
C SER A 211 18.00 -6.23 -5.16
N SER A 212 17.32 -6.87 -6.12
CA SER A 212 17.90 -7.91 -6.98
C SER A 212 17.20 -7.91 -8.34
N PRO A 213 17.37 -6.83 -9.13
CA PRO A 213 16.59 -6.59 -10.36
C PRO A 213 16.86 -7.60 -11.47
N THR A 214 17.92 -8.41 -11.37
CA THR A 214 18.36 -9.35 -12.41
C THR A 214 17.87 -10.78 -12.22
N LYS A 215 17.13 -11.08 -11.13
CA LYS A 215 16.62 -12.44 -10.88
C LYS A 215 15.29 -12.45 -10.13
N LEU A 216 14.47 -13.47 -10.40
CA LEU A 216 13.27 -13.75 -9.61
C LEU A 216 13.67 -14.36 -8.26
N SER A 217 12.97 -13.97 -7.19
CA SER A 217 13.06 -14.70 -5.93
C SER A 217 12.22 -15.98 -5.98
N GLU A 218 12.46 -16.91 -5.08
CA GLU A 218 11.53 -18.01 -4.82
C GLU A 218 10.16 -17.45 -4.42
N PHE A 219 9.08 -18.06 -4.90
CA PHE A 219 7.73 -17.68 -4.51
C PHE A 219 7.43 -18.23 -3.12
N LYS A 220 7.01 -17.35 -2.20
CA LYS A 220 6.57 -17.74 -0.87
C LYS A 220 5.06 -17.57 -0.78
N ASP A 221 4.36 -18.69 -0.79
CA ASP A 221 2.91 -18.69 -0.72
C ASP A 221 2.40 -18.35 0.69
N ILE A 222 1.28 -17.63 0.75
CA ILE A 222 0.56 -17.31 1.99
C ILE A 222 -0.93 -17.55 1.72
N PRO A 223 -1.38 -18.82 1.71
CA PRO A 223 -2.74 -19.18 1.27
C PRO A 223 -3.83 -18.44 2.04
N HIS A 224 -3.65 -18.24 3.35
CA HIS A 224 -4.64 -17.54 4.17
C HIS A 224 -4.86 -16.09 3.72
N LEU A 225 -3.81 -15.40 3.24
CA LEU A 225 -3.94 -14.03 2.72
C LEU A 225 -4.69 -14.01 1.39
N PHE A 226 -4.48 -15.02 0.54
CA PHE A 226 -5.20 -15.16 -0.72
C PHE A 226 -6.68 -15.47 -0.51
N GLU A 227 -7.02 -16.35 0.44
CA GLU A 227 -8.41 -16.65 0.79
C GLU A 227 -9.18 -15.40 1.24
N ILE A 228 -8.54 -14.53 2.03
CA ILE A 228 -9.15 -13.26 2.43
C ILE A 228 -9.35 -12.35 1.23
N TYR A 229 -8.35 -12.25 0.36
CA TYR A 229 -8.54 -11.51 -0.88
C TYR A 229 -9.75 -12.04 -1.67
N LYS A 230 -9.84 -13.36 -1.85
CA LYS A 230 -10.93 -14.01 -2.59
C LYS A 230 -12.28 -13.71 -1.96
N GLU A 231 -12.39 -13.79 -0.63
CA GLU A 231 -13.59 -13.42 0.14
C GLU A 231 -13.99 -11.96 -0.13
N TYR A 232 -13.06 -11.02 -0.01
CA TYR A 232 -13.31 -9.60 -0.23
C TYR A 232 -13.63 -9.26 -1.70
N LYS A 233 -12.99 -9.92 -2.67
CA LYS A 233 -13.30 -9.76 -4.10
C LYS A 233 -14.70 -10.26 -4.42
N GLN A 234 -15.08 -11.42 -3.88
CA GLN A 234 -16.43 -11.97 -4.04
C GLN A 234 -17.48 -11.04 -3.42
N TRP A 235 -17.21 -10.53 -2.22
CA TRP A 235 -18.07 -9.56 -1.57
C TRP A 235 -18.21 -8.27 -2.40
N GLY A 236 -17.11 -7.70 -2.88
CA GLY A 236 -17.15 -6.50 -3.74
C GLY A 236 -17.98 -6.71 -5.02
N LYS A 237 -17.90 -7.91 -5.62
CA LYS A 237 -18.76 -8.29 -6.76
C LYS A 237 -20.24 -8.38 -6.37
N LEU A 238 -20.56 -8.90 -5.18
CA LEU A 238 -21.94 -9.02 -4.69
C LEU A 238 -22.57 -7.66 -4.38
N VAL A 239 -21.80 -6.74 -3.79
CA VAL A 239 -22.28 -5.39 -3.44
C VAL A 239 -22.18 -4.42 -4.62
N GLY A 240 -21.49 -4.81 -5.69
CA GLY A 240 -21.42 -4.06 -6.95
C GLY A 240 -20.36 -2.96 -6.97
N VAL A 241 -19.35 -3.03 -6.10
CA VAL A 241 -18.24 -2.08 -6.05
C VAL A 241 -16.91 -2.83 -6.01
N SER A 242 -16.21 -2.76 -7.13
CA SER A 242 -14.91 -3.39 -7.38
C SER A 242 -13.90 -2.44 -8.02
N SER A 243 -14.36 -1.25 -8.46
CA SER A 243 -13.54 -0.20 -9.03
C SER A 243 -13.84 1.17 -8.42
N VAL A 244 -12.91 2.10 -8.59
CA VAL A 244 -13.10 3.51 -8.21
C VAL A 244 -14.19 4.17 -9.05
N GLY A 245 -14.35 3.78 -10.32
CA GLY A 245 -15.46 4.26 -11.15
C GLY A 245 -16.82 3.92 -10.54
N GLN A 246 -17.01 2.69 -10.05
CA GLN A 246 -18.26 2.27 -9.38
C GLN A 246 -18.48 3.00 -8.05
N LEU A 247 -17.41 3.22 -7.27
CA LEU A 247 -17.50 4.02 -6.05
C LEU A 247 -17.94 5.45 -6.37
N ASN A 248 -17.38 6.05 -7.43
CA ASN A 248 -17.75 7.39 -7.87
C ASN A 248 -19.22 7.45 -8.37
N ASP A 249 -19.72 6.40 -9.03
CA ASP A 249 -21.16 6.26 -9.37
C ASP A 249 -22.04 6.35 -8.12
N LEU A 250 -21.65 5.68 -7.02
CA LEU A 250 -22.40 5.74 -5.76
C LEU A 250 -22.38 7.12 -5.11
N ILE A 251 -21.24 7.83 -5.19
CA ILE A 251 -21.09 9.18 -4.66
C ILE A 251 -22.01 10.15 -5.42
N THR A 252 -21.99 10.11 -6.75
CA THR A 252 -22.80 11.04 -7.58
C THR A 252 -24.28 10.72 -7.57
N SER A 253 -24.65 9.43 -7.52
CA SER A 253 -26.05 8.99 -7.42
C SER A 253 -26.66 9.12 -6.02
N ARG A 254 -25.91 9.67 -5.05
CA ARG A 254 -26.32 9.85 -3.63
C ARG A 254 -26.68 8.55 -2.90
N LYS A 255 -26.17 7.41 -3.37
CA LYS A 255 -26.34 6.09 -2.73
C LYS A 255 -25.16 5.70 -1.83
N ILE A 256 -24.13 6.53 -1.76
CA ILE A 256 -22.92 6.25 -0.99
C ILE A 256 -23.17 6.03 0.51
N LYS A 257 -24.21 6.64 1.09
CA LYS A 257 -24.52 6.50 2.52
C LYS A 257 -24.78 5.04 2.90
N ASP A 258 -25.69 4.38 2.18
CA ASP A 258 -26.05 2.99 2.42
C ASP A 258 -24.83 2.08 2.22
N TYR A 259 -23.99 2.38 1.22
CA TYR A 259 -22.76 1.62 0.98
C TYR A 259 -21.74 1.75 2.12
N VAL A 260 -21.57 2.95 2.67
CA VAL A 260 -20.72 3.18 3.86
C VAL A 260 -21.24 2.37 5.05
N GLU A 261 -22.55 2.40 5.31
CA GLU A 261 -23.18 1.64 6.39
C GLU A 261 -22.94 0.13 6.23
N ILE A 262 -23.16 -0.41 5.02
CA ILE A 262 -22.93 -1.83 4.72
C ILE A 262 -21.45 -2.21 4.93
N THR A 263 -20.52 -1.36 4.48
CA THR A 263 -19.07 -1.60 4.63
C THR A 263 -18.64 -1.62 6.11
N GLU A 264 -19.17 -0.71 6.92
CA GLU A 264 -18.91 -0.65 8.37
C GLU A 264 -19.51 -1.86 9.11
N ILE A 265 -20.72 -2.29 8.72
CA ILE A 265 -21.38 -3.48 9.27
C ILE A 265 -20.56 -4.73 8.96
N LEU A 266 -20.10 -4.90 7.71
CA LEU A 266 -19.25 -6.04 7.32
C LEU A 266 -18.00 -6.11 8.20
N GLN A 267 -17.33 -4.97 8.38
CA GLN A 267 -16.13 -4.89 9.20
C GLN A 267 -16.41 -5.30 10.67
N ASN A 268 -17.53 -4.85 11.23
CA ASN A 268 -17.95 -5.23 12.58
C ASN A 268 -18.29 -6.73 12.70
N ASN A 269 -18.98 -7.30 11.70
CA ASN A 269 -19.28 -8.73 11.65
C ASN A 269 -18.02 -9.57 11.65
N LYS A 270 -16.99 -9.17 10.88
CA LYS A 270 -15.70 -9.87 10.87
C LYS A 270 -14.99 -9.84 12.22
N LEU A 271 -15.04 -8.71 12.93
CA LEU A 271 -14.51 -8.63 14.30
C LEU A 271 -15.29 -9.52 15.27
N ALA A 272 -16.62 -9.60 15.13
CA ALA A 272 -17.44 -10.50 15.93
C ALA A 272 -17.10 -11.98 15.67
N GLU A 273 -16.83 -12.36 14.42
CA GLU A 273 -16.33 -13.70 14.06
C GLU A 273 -14.97 -14.00 14.71
N ILE A 274 -14.04 -13.05 14.67
CA ILE A 274 -12.73 -13.20 15.33
C ILE A 274 -12.89 -13.34 16.84
N ALA A 275 -13.75 -12.53 17.48
CA ALA A 275 -14.07 -12.66 18.90
C ALA A 275 -14.61 -14.06 19.23
N LYS A 276 -15.53 -14.59 18.43
CA LYS A 276 -16.03 -15.97 18.58
C LYS A 276 -14.90 -17.01 18.48
N LYS A 277 -13.98 -16.87 17.51
CA LYS A 277 -12.81 -17.75 17.40
C LYS A 277 -11.89 -17.70 18.62
N ILE A 278 -11.65 -16.50 19.17
CA ILE A 278 -10.87 -16.32 20.40
C ILE A 278 -11.52 -17.09 21.57
N THR A 279 -12.83 -16.92 21.76
CA THR A 279 -13.55 -17.59 22.85
C THR A 279 -13.60 -19.11 22.68
N ALA A 280 -13.69 -19.60 21.43
CA ALA A 280 -13.67 -21.03 21.14
C ALA A 280 -12.34 -21.70 21.54
N LYS A 281 -11.22 -20.98 21.55
CA LYS A 281 -9.91 -21.50 22.01
C LYS A 281 -9.92 -21.84 23.51
N LYS A 282 -10.83 -21.24 24.32
CA LYS A 282 -11.04 -21.41 25.78
C LYS A 282 -9.83 -21.09 26.69
N THR A 283 -8.63 -21.51 26.30
CA THR A 283 -7.36 -21.27 26.98
C THR A 283 -6.78 -19.89 26.71
N ALA A 284 -7.23 -19.20 25.65
CA ALA A 284 -6.72 -17.87 25.31
C ALA A 284 -6.86 -16.89 26.49
N ARG A 285 -5.76 -16.20 26.81
CA ARG A 285 -5.65 -15.15 27.83
C ARG A 285 -5.03 -13.86 27.29
N VAL A 286 -4.24 -13.95 26.22
CA VAL A 286 -3.69 -12.78 25.53
C VAL A 286 -3.95 -12.86 24.03
N ILE A 287 -4.52 -11.79 23.48
CA ILE A 287 -4.67 -11.57 22.05
C ILE A 287 -3.55 -10.66 21.59
N LEU A 288 -2.79 -11.10 20.60
CA LEU A 288 -1.66 -10.38 20.02
C LEU A 288 -2.09 -9.80 18.68
N ILE A 289 -2.20 -8.48 18.59
CA ILE A 289 -2.60 -7.76 17.38
C ILE A 289 -1.39 -7.05 16.78
N ALA A 290 -0.92 -7.52 15.63
CA ALA A 290 0.08 -6.79 14.86
C ALA A 290 -0.41 -6.46 13.47
N GLY A 291 0.14 -5.39 12.92
CA GLY A 291 -0.09 -4.96 11.56
C GLY A 291 0.88 -3.85 11.22
N PRO A 292 1.15 -3.65 9.92
CA PRO A 292 2.13 -2.67 9.50
C PRO A 292 1.66 -1.23 9.80
N SER A 293 2.52 -0.22 9.68
CA SER A 293 2.19 1.16 10.07
C SER A 293 0.91 1.71 9.42
N SER A 294 0.00 2.35 10.16
CA SER A 294 -1.31 2.80 9.64
C SER A 294 -2.27 1.69 9.18
N SER A 295 -2.18 0.50 9.77
CA SER A 295 -3.15 -0.59 9.59
C SER A 295 -4.40 -0.49 10.47
N GLY A 296 -4.54 0.52 11.33
CA GLY A 296 -5.71 0.68 12.21
C GLY A 296 -5.70 -0.19 13.47
N LYS A 297 -4.50 -0.43 14.05
CA LYS A 297 -4.32 -1.34 15.21
C LYS A 297 -5.10 -0.90 16.43
N THR A 298 -4.92 0.35 16.83
CA THR A 298 -5.47 0.86 18.06
C THR A 298 -6.99 0.86 18.03
N THR A 299 -7.61 1.29 16.93
CA THR A 299 -9.08 1.21 16.80
C THR A 299 -9.58 -0.23 16.69
N SER A 300 -8.88 -1.11 15.95
CA SER A 300 -9.25 -2.53 15.86
C SER A 300 -9.23 -3.22 17.23
N ALA A 301 -8.21 -2.95 18.05
CA ALA A 301 -8.09 -3.47 19.41
C ALA A 301 -9.27 -3.02 20.30
N LYS A 302 -9.68 -1.75 20.18
CA LYS A 302 -10.84 -1.20 20.91
C LYS A 302 -12.17 -1.80 20.43
N LYS A 303 -12.36 -1.95 19.12
CA LYS A 303 -13.56 -2.61 18.57
C LYS A 303 -13.62 -4.09 18.97
N LEU A 304 -12.50 -4.81 18.92
CA LEU A 304 -12.42 -6.20 19.40
C LEU A 304 -12.70 -6.30 20.90
N SER A 305 -12.20 -5.35 21.70
CA SER A 305 -12.53 -5.23 23.13
C SER A 305 -14.04 -5.15 23.34
N MET A 306 -14.78 -4.35 22.55
CA MET A 306 -16.25 -4.33 22.66
C MET A 306 -16.88 -5.69 22.34
N GLN A 307 -16.43 -6.38 21.28
CA GLN A 307 -16.96 -7.70 20.93
C GLN A 307 -16.70 -8.74 22.03
N LEU A 308 -15.52 -8.71 22.67
CA LEU A 308 -15.19 -9.59 23.79
C LEU A 308 -16.01 -9.28 25.05
N LYS A 309 -16.35 -8.01 25.30
CA LYS A 309 -17.27 -7.63 26.40
C LYS A 309 -18.66 -8.22 26.21
N VAL A 310 -19.19 -8.21 24.98
CA VAL A 310 -20.48 -8.86 24.65
C VAL A 310 -20.43 -10.35 24.97
N LEU A 311 -19.27 -10.99 24.82
CA LEU A 311 -19.04 -12.40 25.14
C LEU A 311 -18.68 -12.67 26.62
N GLY A 312 -18.78 -11.66 27.50
CA GLY A 312 -18.60 -11.80 28.95
C GLY A 312 -17.16 -11.70 29.47
N TYR A 313 -16.22 -11.25 28.63
CA TYR A 313 -14.85 -10.99 29.05
C TYR A 313 -14.65 -9.56 29.54
N ILE A 314 -13.60 -9.34 30.35
CA ILE A 314 -13.13 -8.01 30.74
C ILE A 314 -11.82 -7.71 30.00
N PRO A 315 -11.89 -7.18 28.77
CA PRO A 315 -10.70 -6.92 27.97
C PRO A 315 -9.91 -5.71 28.47
N LYS A 316 -8.61 -5.90 28.66
CA LYS A 316 -7.63 -4.84 28.91
C LYS A 316 -6.71 -4.69 27.70
N VAL A 317 -6.82 -3.57 26.99
CA VAL A 317 -5.89 -3.21 25.92
C VAL A 317 -4.58 -2.70 26.54
N ILE A 318 -3.46 -3.21 26.05
CA ILE A 318 -2.09 -2.84 26.42
C ILE A 318 -1.37 -2.45 25.13
N SER A 319 -0.91 -1.21 25.04
CA SER A 319 -0.10 -0.75 23.92
C SER A 319 1.34 -1.21 24.10
N LEU A 320 1.92 -1.83 23.07
CA LEU A 320 3.34 -2.16 23.08
C LEU A 320 4.22 -0.90 23.02
N ASP A 321 3.69 0.22 22.55
CA ASP A 321 4.42 1.48 22.54
C ASP A 321 4.78 1.94 23.98
N ASP A 322 4.00 1.53 25.00
CA ASP A 322 4.31 1.84 26.40
C ASP A 322 5.58 1.13 26.91
N PHE A 323 6.07 0.13 26.18
CA PHE A 323 7.22 -0.68 26.54
C PHE A 323 8.52 -0.24 25.85
N TYR A 324 8.54 0.84 25.06
CA TYR A 324 9.81 1.35 24.51
C TYR A 324 10.83 1.69 25.60
N LEU A 325 12.09 1.36 25.34
CA LEU A 325 13.22 1.63 26.25
C LEU A 325 13.64 3.11 26.28
N GLY A 326 13.24 3.89 25.27
CA GLY A 326 13.63 5.29 25.07
C GLY A 326 14.95 5.45 24.31
N ILE A 327 15.20 6.66 23.77
CA ILE A 327 16.30 6.95 22.82
C ILE A 327 17.66 6.42 23.30
N ALA A 328 17.97 6.59 24.60
CA ALA A 328 19.28 6.25 25.15
C ALA A 328 19.59 4.73 25.14
N LYS A 329 18.55 3.89 25.18
CA LYS A 329 18.66 2.44 25.27
C LYS A 329 18.22 1.72 23.99
N THR A 330 17.56 2.43 23.06
CA THR A 330 17.20 1.89 21.75
C THR A 330 18.46 1.52 20.95
N PRO A 331 18.53 0.31 20.36
CA PRO A 331 19.62 -0.07 19.46
C PRO A 331 19.81 0.95 18.32
N LYS A 332 21.02 1.04 17.78
CA LYS A 332 21.33 1.96 16.67
C LYS A 332 21.41 1.20 15.36
N LYS A 333 20.96 1.85 14.28
CA LYS A 333 21.20 1.43 12.89
C LYS A 333 22.67 1.58 12.53
N GLU A 334 23.06 1.05 11.37
CA GLU A 334 24.41 1.19 10.80
C GLU A 334 24.84 2.65 10.63
N ASP A 335 23.88 3.56 10.40
CA ASP A 335 24.12 5.00 10.26
C ASP A 335 24.18 5.76 11.61
N GLY A 336 24.10 5.04 12.74
CA GLY A 336 24.16 5.60 14.08
C GLY A 336 22.85 6.18 14.61
N ARG A 337 21.78 6.26 13.81
CA ARG A 337 20.45 6.69 14.27
C ARG A 337 19.77 5.58 15.09
N PRO A 338 18.93 5.91 16.09
CA PRO A 338 18.15 4.90 16.81
C PRO A 338 17.23 4.09 15.89
N ASP A 339 17.19 2.78 16.07
CA ASP A 339 16.30 1.85 15.37
C ASP A 339 15.06 1.52 16.20
N PHE A 340 14.06 2.39 16.13
CA PHE A 340 12.77 2.14 16.81
C PHE A 340 11.92 1.06 16.15
N GLU A 341 12.31 0.56 14.97
CA GLU A 341 11.56 -0.49 14.26
C GLU A 341 12.05 -1.90 14.65
N CYS A 342 13.13 -2.04 15.43
CA CYS A 342 13.60 -3.35 15.90
C CYS A 342 12.86 -3.79 17.17
N VAL A 343 12.68 -5.10 17.35
CA VAL A 343 11.96 -5.63 18.52
C VAL A 343 12.70 -5.35 19.82
N GLU A 344 14.03 -5.25 19.76
CA GLU A 344 14.91 -4.92 20.87
C GLU A 344 14.81 -3.46 21.33
N ALA A 345 14.07 -2.60 20.61
CA ALA A 345 13.69 -1.27 21.10
C ALA A 345 12.65 -1.32 22.24
N LEU A 346 11.98 -2.47 22.40
CA LEU A 346 11.02 -2.74 23.47
C LEU A 346 11.69 -3.44 24.66
N ASP A 347 11.17 -3.16 25.85
CA ASP A 347 11.54 -3.81 27.10
C ASP A 347 10.86 -5.20 27.21
N ILE A 348 11.41 -6.18 26.48
CA ILE A 348 10.84 -7.54 26.36
C ILE A 348 10.77 -8.23 27.74
N GLU A 349 11.79 -8.03 28.58
CA GLU A 349 11.85 -8.63 29.91
C GLU A 349 10.74 -8.09 30.81
N LEU A 350 10.57 -6.76 30.86
CA LEU A 350 9.46 -6.15 31.60
C LEU A 350 8.10 -6.60 31.07
N LEU A 351 7.93 -6.69 29.75
CA LEU A 351 6.67 -7.12 29.17
C LEU A 351 6.28 -8.53 29.62
N ASN A 352 7.22 -9.47 29.59
CA ASN A 352 6.95 -10.84 30.00
C ASN A 352 6.70 -10.93 31.51
N ASP A 353 7.43 -10.19 32.35
CA ASP A 353 7.17 -10.11 33.80
C ASP A 353 5.75 -9.59 34.08
N VAL A 354 5.38 -8.46 33.48
CA VAL A 354 4.06 -7.85 33.62
C VAL A 354 2.97 -8.84 33.23
N LEU A 355 3.07 -9.50 32.07
CA LEU A 355 2.06 -10.46 31.62
C LEU A 355 1.94 -11.68 32.55
N LEU A 356 3.05 -12.25 33.01
CA LEU A 356 3.04 -13.40 33.90
C LEU A 356 2.40 -13.07 35.26
N ARG A 357 2.68 -11.89 35.80
CA ARG A 357 2.08 -11.40 37.05
C ARG A 357 0.59 -11.11 36.88
N LEU A 358 0.21 -10.51 35.76
CA LEU A 358 -1.20 -10.29 35.42
C LEU A 358 -1.97 -11.61 35.25
N PHE A 359 -1.37 -12.66 34.67
CA PHE A 359 -2.03 -13.98 34.59
C PHE A 359 -2.20 -14.67 35.94
N LYS A 360 -1.39 -14.32 36.94
CA LYS A 360 -1.55 -14.77 38.33
C LYS A 360 -2.58 -13.94 39.11
N GLY A 361 -3.13 -12.87 38.52
CA GLY A 361 -4.07 -11.96 39.18
C GLY A 361 -3.41 -10.94 40.10
N GLU A 362 -2.10 -10.72 39.98
CA GLU A 362 -1.38 -9.74 40.79
C GLU A 362 -1.68 -8.31 40.35
N THR A 363 -1.59 -7.36 41.29
CA THR A 363 -1.59 -5.93 40.96
C THR A 363 -0.23 -5.54 40.37
N VAL A 364 -0.23 -4.93 39.20
CA VAL A 364 0.98 -4.52 38.47
C VAL A 364 0.92 -3.04 38.11
N GLU A 365 2.05 -2.35 38.21
CA GLU A 365 2.21 -0.99 37.69
C GLU A 365 2.38 -1.04 36.17
N MET A 366 1.44 -0.45 35.44
CA MET A 366 1.48 -0.44 33.98
C MET A 366 2.43 0.66 33.48
N PRO A 367 3.42 0.32 32.62
CA PRO A 367 4.31 1.33 32.06
C PRO A 367 3.53 2.28 31.14
N SER A 368 4.08 3.47 30.92
CA SER A 368 3.55 4.44 29.97
C SER A 368 4.70 5.16 29.27
N TYR A 369 4.60 5.34 27.95
CA TYR A 369 5.61 6.02 27.15
C TYR A 369 5.10 7.37 26.63
N ASP A 370 5.94 8.41 26.71
CA ASP A 370 5.62 9.74 26.21
C ASP A 370 6.46 10.07 24.98
N PHE A 371 5.81 10.12 23.81
CA PHE A 371 6.46 10.42 22.53
C PHE A 371 6.99 11.86 22.42
N LYS A 372 6.48 12.82 23.20
CA LYS A 372 6.94 14.21 23.15
C LYS A 372 8.33 14.34 23.77
N VAL A 373 8.59 13.61 24.85
CA VAL A 373 9.90 13.57 25.53
C VAL A 373 10.72 12.33 25.16
N SER A 374 10.16 11.42 24.36
CA SER A 374 10.80 10.18 23.88
C SER A 374 11.36 9.32 25.02
N GLY A 375 10.59 9.17 26.09
CA GLY A 375 10.98 8.41 27.29
C GLY A 375 9.79 7.83 28.05
N ARG A 376 10.08 6.88 28.95
CA ARG A 376 9.08 6.28 29.84
C ARG A 376 8.70 7.27 30.94
N ARG A 377 7.42 7.33 31.29
CA ARG A 377 6.95 8.13 32.43
C ARG A 377 7.48 7.52 33.74
N PRO A 378 7.83 8.36 34.74
CA PRO A 378 8.36 7.87 36.02
C PRO A 378 7.37 7.01 36.81
N GLU A 379 6.08 7.31 36.69
CA GLU A 379 5.00 6.65 37.42
C GLU A 379 3.96 6.08 36.45
N GLY A 380 3.62 4.81 36.65
CA GLY A 380 2.59 4.09 35.93
C GLY A 380 1.26 4.03 36.69
N LYS A 381 0.22 3.56 36.02
CA LYS A 381 -1.08 3.31 36.68
C LYS A 381 -1.11 1.87 37.21
N MET A 382 -1.45 1.70 38.48
CA MET A 382 -1.69 0.38 39.05
C MET A 382 -2.91 -0.27 38.40
N PHE A 383 -2.80 -1.56 38.06
CA PHE A 383 -3.87 -2.35 37.48
C PHE A 383 -3.95 -3.71 38.17
N THR A 384 -5.15 -4.11 38.59
CA THR A 384 -5.44 -5.42 39.17
C THR A 384 -6.40 -6.16 38.23
N PRO A 385 -6.04 -7.34 37.71
CA PRO A 385 -6.94 -8.14 36.88
C PRO A 385 -8.17 -8.61 37.66
N GLU A 386 -9.35 -8.41 37.08
CA GLU A 386 -10.59 -9.01 37.54
C GLU A 386 -10.76 -10.44 37.02
N LYS A 387 -11.72 -11.18 37.57
CA LYS A 387 -12.11 -12.50 37.03
C LYS A 387 -12.58 -12.33 35.58
N ASN A 388 -12.16 -13.25 34.70
CA ASN A 388 -12.40 -13.20 33.25
C ASN A 388 -11.71 -12.04 32.51
N THR A 389 -10.66 -11.44 33.11
CA THR A 389 -9.80 -10.51 32.38
C THR A 389 -9.12 -11.22 31.20
N ILE A 390 -9.13 -10.57 30.05
CA ILE A 390 -8.41 -10.99 28.85
C ILE A 390 -7.58 -9.82 28.32
N PHE A 391 -6.35 -10.06 27.89
CA PHE A 391 -5.44 -8.98 27.51
C PHE A 391 -5.38 -8.86 26.00
N ILE A 392 -5.41 -7.63 25.48
CA ILE A 392 -5.20 -7.35 24.06
C ILE A 392 -3.91 -6.54 23.94
N LEU A 393 -2.86 -7.17 23.46
CA LEU A 393 -1.58 -6.53 23.16
C LEU A 393 -1.60 -6.04 21.72
N GLU A 394 -1.39 -4.75 21.50
CA GLU A 394 -1.34 -4.17 20.16
C GLU A 394 -0.01 -3.45 19.90
N GLY A 395 0.57 -3.70 18.73
CA GLY A 395 1.76 -3.01 18.26
C GLY A 395 2.43 -3.72 17.10
N ILE A 396 3.44 -3.10 16.50
CA ILE A 396 4.04 -3.61 15.25
C ILE A 396 4.72 -4.98 15.42
N HIS A 397 5.17 -5.33 16.62
CA HIS A 397 5.87 -6.59 16.91
C HIS A 397 5.01 -7.65 17.61
N ALA A 398 3.71 -7.44 17.79
CA ALA A 398 2.90 -8.34 18.63
C ALA A 398 2.91 -9.81 18.16
N LEU A 399 3.13 -10.07 16.87
CA LEU A 399 3.22 -11.42 16.30
C LEU A 399 4.64 -12.01 16.29
N ASN A 400 5.65 -11.26 16.73
CA ASN A 400 7.02 -11.76 16.82
C ASN A 400 7.16 -12.64 18.07
N ASP A 401 7.48 -13.92 17.89
CA ASP A 401 7.55 -14.89 18.99
C ASP A 401 8.59 -14.50 20.07
N LYS A 402 9.64 -13.76 19.71
CA LYS A 402 10.62 -13.24 20.67
C LYS A 402 9.99 -12.33 21.72
N LEU A 403 8.94 -11.59 21.35
CA LEU A 403 8.30 -10.61 22.24
C LEU A 403 7.61 -11.27 23.44
N THR A 404 7.06 -12.48 23.25
CA THR A 404 6.28 -13.21 24.27
C THR A 404 6.83 -14.61 24.52
N ALA A 405 8.16 -14.75 24.47
CA ALA A 405 8.85 -16.04 24.55
C ALA A 405 8.61 -16.79 25.87
N LYS A 406 8.31 -16.09 26.98
CA LYS A 406 8.01 -16.71 28.29
C LYS A 406 6.53 -17.07 28.47
N ILE A 407 5.68 -16.74 27.49
CA ILE A 407 4.24 -17.00 27.54
C ILE A 407 3.92 -18.29 26.77
N ASP A 408 3.16 -19.18 27.40
CA ASP A 408 2.70 -20.43 26.79
C ASP A 408 1.84 -20.16 25.54
N GLU A 409 2.11 -20.88 24.44
CA GLU A 409 1.42 -20.69 23.16
C GLU A 409 -0.08 -20.98 23.22
N SER A 410 -0.50 -21.90 24.11
CA SER A 410 -1.92 -22.22 24.33
C SER A 410 -2.72 -21.04 24.87
N LEU A 411 -2.06 -20.08 25.53
CA LEU A 411 -2.66 -18.86 26.07
C LEU A 411 -2.76 -17.72 25.04
N LYS A 412 -2.10 -17.85 23.88
CA LYS A 412 -2.03 -16.81 22.87
C LYS A 412 -3.10 -16.97 21.80
N PHE A 413 -3.60 -15.86 21.28
CA PHE A 413 -4.35 -15.80 20.03
C PHE A 413 -3.81 -14.66 19.18
N LYS A 414 -3.36 -14.96 17.96
CA LYS A 414 -2.63 -14.05 17.08
C LYS A 414 -3.55 -13.50 16.00
N VAL A 415 -3.69 -12.17 15.92
CA VAL A 415 -4.47 -11.47 14.90
C VAL A 415 -3.57 -10.57 14.06
N TYR A 416 -3.51 -10.82 12.76
CA TYR A 416 -2.81 -9.95 11.82
C TYR A 416 -3.77 -8.93 11.20
N LEU A 417 -3.38 -7.66 11.20
CA LEU A 417 -4.13 -6.60 10.54
C LEU A 417 -3.53 -6.27 9.18
N SER A 418 -4.36 -6.40 8.15
CA SER A 418 -4.04 -5.97 6.78
C SER A 418 -4.83 -4.71 6.42
N ALA A 419 -4.38 -3.97 5.41
CA ALA A 419 -5.11 -2.84 4.81
C ALA A 419 -5.22 -3.07 3.29
N LEU A 420 -5.73 -4.25 2.94
CA LEU A 420 -5.80 -4.77 1.58
C LEU A 420 -7.10 -4.28 0.93
N THR A 421 -7.05 -3.18 0.18
CA THR A 421 -8.24 -2.65 -0.50
C THR A 421 -8.58 -3.46 -1.73
N GLN A 422 -9.80 -4.00 -1.78
CA GLN A 422 -10.33 -4.78 -2.91
C GLN A 422 -10.64 -3.94 -4.15
N LEU A 423 -10.62 -2.61 -4.04
CA LEU A 423 -10.85 -1.73 -5.17
C LEU A 423 -9.61 -1.63 -6.07
N ASN A 424 -9.86 -1.71 -7.38
CA ASN A 424 -8.91 -1.22 -8.37
C ASN A 424 -9.30 0.19 -8.82
N LEU A 425 -8.36 0.93 -9.41
CA LEU A 425 -8.71 2.16 -10.13
C LEU A 425 -9.57 1.79 -11.35
N ASP A 426 -9.07 0.85 -12.14
CA ASP A 426 -9.71 0.33 -13.36
C ASP A 426 -9.33 -1.15 -13.60
N ASP A 427 -9.50 -1.64 -14.82
CA ASP A 427 -9.20 -3.02 -15.24
C ASP A 427 -7.73 -3.44 -15.02
N HIS A 428 -6.78 -2.52 -15.23
CA HIS A 428 -5.34 -2.81 -15.29
C HIS A 428 -4.50 -2.04 -14.25
N ASN A 429 -5.12 -1.17 -13.45
CA ASN A 429 -4.47 -0.37 -12.44
C ASN A 429 -5.06 -0.66 -11.05
N ARG A 430 -4.38 -1.46 -10.22
CA ARG A 430 -4.76 -1.68 -8.82
C ARG A 430 -4.41 -0.48 -7.93
N ILE A 431 -5.03 -0.44 -6.75
CA ILE A 431 -4.61 0.45 -5.67
C ILE A 431 -3.51 -0.23 -4.82
N PRO A 432 -2.29 0.33 -4.73
CA PRO A 432 -1.26 -0.22 -3.86
C PRO A 432 -1.64 -0.07 -2.38
N THR A 433 -1.64 -1.16 -1.62
CA THR A 433 -1.83 -1.13 -0.15
C THR A 433 -0.84 -0.19 0.55
N SER A 434 0.40 -0.09 0.05
CA SER A 434 1.39 0.85 0.56
C SER A 434 0.98 2.31 0.39
N ASP A 435 0.28 2.65 -0.68
CA ASP A 435 -0.16 4.03 -0.94
C ASP A 435 -1.34 4.40 -0.04
N ASN A 436 -2.32 3.50 0.09
CA ASN A 436 -3.43 3.70 1.02
C ASN A 436 -2.91 3.96 2.45
N ARG A 437 -1.99 3.12 2.93
CA ARG A 437 -1.36 3.27 4.24
C ARG A 437 -0.51 4.54 4.38
N LEU A 438 0.22 4.93 3.33
CA LEU A 438 0.97 6.18 3.32
C LEU A 438 0.03 7.38 3.43
N ILE A 439 -1.08 7.38 2.70
CA ILE A 439 -2.09 8.45 2.75
C ILE A 439 -2.72 8.51 4.15
N ARG A 440 -3.16 7.38 4.71
CA ARG A 440 -3.60 7.28 6.12
C ARG A 440 -2.57 7.89 7.08
N ARG A 441 -1.28 7.58 6.88
CA ARG A 441 -0.19 8.10 7.71
C ARG A 441 0.02 9.60 7.56
N ILE A 442 -0.01 10.13 6.34
CA ILE A 442 0.14 11.57 6.06
C ILE A 442 -0.96 12.35 6.78
N VAL A 443 -2.22 11.90 6.66
CA VAL A 443 -3.35 12.57 7.29
C VAL A 443 -3.23 12.53 8.82
N ARG A 444 -3.00 11.35 9.40
CA ARG A 444 -2.84 11.19 10.85
C ARG A 444 -1.68 11.99 11.42
N ASP A 445 -0.51 11.91 10.79
CA ASP A 445 0.70 12.57 11.28
C ASP A 445 0.56 14.11 11.21
N ALA A 446 -0.13 14.63 10.20
CA ALA A 446 -0.44 16.05 10.12
C ALA A 446 -1.44 16.47 11.22
N GLN A 447 -2.54 15.73 11.37
CA GLN A 447 -3.61 16.05 12.32
C GLN A 447 -3.18 15.96 13.78
N PHE A 448 -2.52 14.87 14.17
CA PHE A 448 -2.27 14.57 15.59
C PHE A 448 -0.83 14.81 16.03
N ARG A 449 0.10 14.96 15.09
CA ARG A 449 1.55 15.10 15.39
C ARG A 449 2.18 16.36 14.83
N GLY A 450 1.44 17.19 14.08
CA GLY A 450 1.94 18.41 13.46
C GLY A 450 3.06 18.17 12.45
N SER A 451 3.15 16.96 11.89
CA SER A 451 4.20 16.59 10.95
C SER A 451 3.78 16.94 9.51
N PRO A 452 4.57 17.71 8.74
CA PRO A 452 4.25 17.99 7.35
C PRO A 452 4.34 16.73 6.49
N ALA A 453 3.61 16.72 5.36
CA ALA A 453 3.60 15.57 4.44
C ALA A 453 5.00 15.20 3.93
N SER A 454 5.87 16.19 3.67
CA SER A 454 7.26 15.95 3.24
C SER A 454 8.02 15.09 4.24
N ARG A 455 7.92 15.37 5.56
CA ARG A 455 8.58 14.57 6.58
C ARG A 455 8.06 13.13 6.61
N THR A 456 6.74 12.95 6.54
CA THR A 456 6.14 11.61 6.54
C THR A 456 6.52 10.80 5.29
N ILE A 457 6.54 11.43 4.12
CA ILE A 457 6.99 10.80 2.86
C ILE A 457 8.47 10.42 2.95
N GLY A 458 9.33 11.32 3.44
CA GLY A 458 10.77 11.08 3.57
C GLY A 458 11.10 9.89 4.48
N MET A 459 10.31 9.66 5.53
CA MET A 459 10.47 8.52 6.44
C MET A 459 9.89 7.20 5.90
N TRP A 460 9.08 7.22 4.84
CA TRP A 460 8.33 6.05 4.40
C TRP A 460 9.20 4.87 3.98
N GLY A 461 10.38 5.12 3.41
CA GLY A 461 11.34 4.08 3.04
C GLY A 461 11.82 3.27 4.26
N ASP A 462 12.21 3.95 5.34
CA ASP A 462 12.66 3.33 6.58
C ASP A 462 11.56 2.47 7.21
N VAL A 463 10.32 2.99 7.22
CA VAL A 463 9.14 2.29 7.74
C VAL A 463 8.89 1.01 6.96
N ARG A 464 8.87 1.08 5.62
CA ARG A 464 8.67 -0.09 4.76
C ARG A 464 9.77 -1.14 4.93
N SER A 465 11.00 -0.70 5.17
CA SER A 465 12.14 -1.57 5.46
C SER A 465 11.93 -2.31 6.79
N GLY A 466 11.55 -1.59 7.85
CA GLY A 466 11.21 -2.18 9.16
C GLY A 466 10.08 -3.21 9.06
N GLU A 467 9.00 -2.88 8.34
CA GLU A 467 7.88 -3.81 8.11
C GLU A 467 8.30 -5.11 7.43
N SER A 468 9.21 -5.02 6.46
CA SER A 468 9.72 -6.17 5.72
C SER A 468 10.59 -7.09 6.56
N LYS A 469 11.26 -6.55 7.59
CA LYS A 469 12.13 -7.31 8.49
C LYS A 469 11.36 -7.87 9.69
N TYR A 470 10.43 -7.11 10.26
CA TYR A 470 9.92 -7.37 11.60
C TYR A 470 8.42 -7.64 11.69
N ILE A 471 7.67 -7.51 10.59
CA ILE A 471 6.22 -7.71 10.57
C ILE A 471 5.81 -8.77 9.55
N PHE A 472 6.12 -8.57 8.26
CA PHE A 472 5.71 -9.50 7.20
C PHE A 472 6.23 -10.93 7.38
N PRO A 473 7.42 -11.19 7.93
CA PRO A 473 7.86 -12.56 8.20
C PRO A 473 6.98 -13.33 9.19
N PHE A 474 6.22 -12.63 10.06
CA PHE A 474 5.41 -13.24 11.12
C PHE A 474 3.92 -13.32 10.79
N GLN A 475 3.47 -12.75 9.67
CA GLN A 475 2.04 -12.71 9.32
C GLN A 475 1.44 -14.10 9.08
N GLY A 476 2.27 -15.08 8.66
CA GLY A 476 1.84 -16.47 8.47
C GLY A 476 1.53 -17.21 9.78
N ASN A 477 1.97 -16.68 10.93
CA ASN A 477 1.75 -17.29 12.25
C ASN A 477 0.42 -16.85 12.90
N ALA A 478 -0.43 -16.10 12.18
CA ALA A 478 -1.66 -15.57 12.73
C ALA A 478 -2.79 -16.62 12.76
N ASP A 479 -3.52 -16.69 13.87
CA ASP A 479 -4.74 -17.51 14.01
C ASP A 479 -5.93 -16.89 13.25
N ALA A 480 -5.90 -15.58 13.04
CA ALA A 480 -6.87 -14.85 12.23
C ALA A 480 -6.23 -13.62 11.58
N VAL A 481 -6.81 -13.19 10.46
CA VAL A 481 -6.48 -11.92 9.83
C VAL A 481 -7.73 -11.06 9.77
N PHE A 482 -7.55 -9.77 9.97
CA PHE A 482 -8.58 -8.77 9.85
C PHE A 482 -8.15 -7.69 8.86
N ASN A 483 -8.92 -7.52 7.79
CA ASN A 483 -8.66 -6.47 6.80
C ASN A 483 -9.38 -5.18 7.23
N THR A 484 -8.58 -4.14 7.45
CA THR A 484 -9.04 -2.83 7.93
C THR A 484 -9.28 -1.83 6.80
N ALA A 485 -9.06 -2.23 5.54
CA ALA A 485 -9.39 -1.39 4.39
C ALA A 485 -10.90 -1.12 4.36
N LEU A 486 -11.25 0.12 4.02
CA LEU A 486 -12.62 0.56 3.83
C LEU A 486 -12.70 1.18 2.44
N ASP A 487 -13.59 0.70 1.57
CA ASP A 487 -13.57 1.07 0.14
C ASP A 487 -13.74 2.57 -0.11
N TYR A 488 -14.55 3.23 0.68
CA TYR A 488 -14.79 4.67 0.56
C TYR A 488 -13.69 5.53 1.20
N GLU A 489 -12.68 4.94 1.85
CA GLU A 489 -11.75 5.70 2.69
C GLU A 489 -10.89 6.68 1.90
N LEU A 490 -10.49 6.32 0.68
CA LEU A 490 -9.63 7.19 -0.13
C LEU A 490 -10.40 8.44 -0.59
N SER A 491 -11.70 8.33 -0.84
CA SER A 491 -12.59 9.48 -1.10
C SER A 491 -12.67 10.43 0.09
N VAL A 492 -12.62 9.91 1.33
CA VAL A 492 -12.59 10.74 2.55
C VAL A 492 -11.20 11.31 2.81
N LEU A 493 -10.17 10.46 2.79
CA LEU A 493 -8.78 10.84 3.03
C LEU A 493 -8.31 11.90 2.05
N LYS A 494 -8.79 11.88 0.79
CA LYS A 494 -8.51 12.89 -0.23
C LYS A 494 -8.72 14.31 0.28
N VAL A 495 -9.83 14.56 1.00
CA VAL A 495 -10.20 15.88 1.53
C VAL A 495 -9.11 16.45 2.43
N TYR A 496 -8.43 15.58 3.19
CA TYR A 496 -7.35 15.96 4.10
C TYR A 496 -5.98 15.90 3.44
N ALA A 497 -5.73 14.90 2.61
CA ALA A 497 -4.41 14.61 2.05
C ALA A 497 -4.01 15.60 0.94
N GLU A 498 -4.94 16.01 0.07
CA GLU A 498 -4.61 16.91 -1.04
C GLU A 498 -3.94 18.23 -0.63
N PRO A 499 -4.46 19.01 0.32
CA PRO A 499 -3.81 20.26 0.72
C PRO A 499 -2.41 20.00 1.30
N LEU A 500 -2.22 18.90 2.05
CA LEU A 500 -0.94 18.51 2.63
C LEU A 500 0.09 18.13 1.54
N LEU A 501 -0.35 17.39 0.52
CA LEU A 501 0.50 16.99 -0.60
C LEU A 501 0.89 18.18 -1.49
N LYS A 502 -0.06 19.11 -1.76
CA LYS A 502 0.21 20.37 -2.51
C LYS A 502 1.19 21.32 -1.79
N ALA A 503 1.36 21.16 -0.47
CA ALA A 503 2.35 21.90 0.29
C ALA A 503 3.79 21.46 -0.03
N VAL A 504 4.00 20.23 -0.52
CA VAL A 504 5.32 19.74 -0.92
C VAL A 504 5.73 20.39 -2.24
N LYS A 505 6.88 21.07 -2.25
CA LYS A 505 7.36 21.91 -3.36
C LYS A 505 8.38 21.19 -4.24
N PRO A 506 8.52 21.58 -5.53
CA PRO A 506 9.46 20.96 -6.47
C PRO A 506 10.93 20.94 -6.03
N ASN A 507 11.35 21.84 -5.13
CA ASN A 507 12.71 21.85 -4.58
C ASN A 507 12.92 20.84 -3.42
N GLN A 508 11.88 20.11 -3.02
CA GLN A 508 11.96 19.08 -1.99
C GLN A 508 12.08 17.70 -2.64
N LYS A 509 12.91 16.81 -2.07
CA LYS A 509 13.16 15.46 -2.60
C LYS A 509 11.89 14.61 -2.65
N GLU A 510 10.93 14.89 -1.77
CA GLU A 510 9.66 14.18 -1.66
C GLU A 510 8.63 14.56 -2.72
N TYR A 511 8.93 15.57 -3.55
CA TYR A 511 8.01 16.10 -4.55
C TYR A 511 7.47 15.06 -5.51
N ASN A 512 8.32 14.13 -5.99
CA ASN A 512 7.90 13.04 -6.87
C ASN A 512 6.73 12.25 -6.29
N GLU A 513 6.87 11.81 -5.04
CA GLU A 513 5.87 11.00 -4.35
C GLU A 513 4.61 11.80 -4.05
N ALA A 514 4.76 13.08 -3.68
CA ALA A 514 3.61 13.94 -3.46
C ALA A 514 2.79 14.15 -4.75
N SER A 515 3.46 14.43 -5.87
CA SER A 515 2.85 14.57 -7.20
C SER A 515 2.17 13.29 -7.67
N ARG A 516 2.82 12.15 -7.45
CA ARG A 516 2.29 10.81 -7.73
C ARG A 516 1.02 10.51 -6.94
N LEU A 517 1.02 10.79 -5.63
CA LEU A 517 -0.16 10.59 -4.77
C LEU A 517 -1.30 11.55 -5.12
N LEU A 518 -1.01 12.80 -5.51
CA LEU A 518 -2.02 13.73 -6.01
C LEU A 518 -2.67 13.22 -7.31
N THR A 519 -1.87 12.71 -8.24
CA THR A 519 -2.39 12.11 -9.49
C THR A 519 -3.26 10.90 -9.19
N PHE A 520 -2.82 10.04 -8.24
CA PHE A 520 -3.57 8.89 -7.78
C PHE A 520 -4.92 9.27 -7.14
N LEU A 521 -4.90 10.20 -6.18
CA LEU A 521 -6.11 10.69 -5.50
C LEU A 521 -7.05 11.43 -6.46
N GLY A 522 -6.53 12.00 -7.55
CA GLY A 522 -7.30 12.63 -8.61
C GLY A 522 -8.44 11.78 -9.17
N ASN A 523 -8.33 10.45 -9.08
CA ASN A 523 -9.33 9.49 -9.56
C ASN A 523 -10.56 9.30 -8.64
N PHE A 524 -10.51 9.77 -7.39
CA PHE A 524 -11.57 9.60 -6.41
C PHE A 524 -12.43 10.87 -6.29
N LEU A 525 -13.75 10.75 -6.29
CA LEU A 525 -14.59 11.86 -5.86
C LEU A 525 -14.48 12.08 -4.34
N PRO A 526 -14.49 13.33 -3.85
CA PRO A 526 -14.38 13.61 -2.42
C PRO A 526 -15.64 13.17 -1.67
N LEU A 527 -15.46 12.57 -0.49
CA LEU A 527 -16.54 12.21 0.42
C LEU A 527 -16.33 12.92 1.77
N PRO A 528 -17.29 13.73 2.26
CA PRO A 528 -17.14 14.42 3.55
C PRO A 528 -17.02 13.44 4.73
N ALA A 529 -16.27 13.85 5.76
CA ALA A 529 -16.09 13.05 6.98
C ALA A 529 -17.38 12.82 7.78
N SER A 530 -18.46 13.57 7.52
CA SER A 530 -19.78 13.35 8.12
C SER A 530 -20.41 12.01 7.75
N PHE A 531 -19.97 11.37 6.67
CA PHE A 531 -20.38 10.01 6.31
C PHE A 531 -19.70 8.94 7.16
N VAL A 532 -18.58 9.26 7.83
CA VAL A 532 -17.79 8.28 8.57
C VAL A 532 -18.38 8.07 9.96
N HIS A 533 -18.64 6.82 10.33
CA HIS A 533 -19.18 6.49 11.65
C HIS A 533 -18.15 6.81 12.75
N GLY A 534 -18.60 7.20 13.95
CA GLY A 534 -17.70 7.55 15.06
C GLY A 534 -16.84 6.38 15.55
N GLN A 535 -17.29 5.14 15.36
CA GLN A 535 -16.54 3.91 15.65
C GLN A 535 -15.78 3.33 14.43
N SER A 536 -15.72 4.07 13.32
CA SER A 536 -14.97 3.65 12.13
C SER A 536 -13.48 3.54 12.46
N ILE A 537 -12.79 2.55 11.86
CA ILE A 537 -11.32 2.52 11.90
C ILE A 537 -10.73 3.78 11.25
N LEU A 538 -11.42 4.38 10.29
CA LEU A 538 -10.94 5.58 9.61
C LEU A 538 -10.78 6.77 10.57
N ARG A 539 -11.52 6.79 11.68
CA ARG A 539 -11.45 7.84 12.72
C ARG A 539 -10.11 7.87 13.46
N GLU A 540 -9.32 6.79 13.40
CA GLU A 540 -7.91 6.79 13.85
C GLU A 540 -7.06 7.80 13.09
N PHE A 541 -7.41 8.07 11.83
CA PHE A 541 -6.61 8.89 10.92
C PHE A 541 -7.17 10.30 10.75
N ILE A 542 -8.50 10.45 10.73
CA ILE A 542 -9.16 11.72 10.39
C ILE A 542 -9.71 12.52 11.59
N GLY A 543 -9.79 11.92 12.79
CA GLY A 543 -10.38 12.56 13.98
C GLY A 543 -11.86 12.28 14.19
N ASP A 544 -12.43 12.84 15.26
CA ASP A 544 -13.82 12.69 15.75
C ASP A 544 -14.24 11.24 16.01
N SER A 545 -13.36 10.48 16.66
CA SER A 545 -13.62 9.11 17.09
C SER A 545 -14.46 9.05 18.36
N ASP A 546 -15.41 8.11 18.42
CA ASP A 546 -16.14 7.76 19.64
C ASP A 546 -15.22 7.08 20.67
N PHE A 547 -14.08 6.56 20.22
CA PHE A 547 -13.02 6.07 21.08
C PHE A 547 -12.06 7.20 21.48
N SER A 548 -11.76 7.28 22.78
CA SER A 548 -10.63 8.05 23.29
C SER A 548 -9.31 7.34 22.98
N TYR A 549 -8.38 8.03 22.31
CA TYR A 549 -6.99 7.61 22.17
C TYR A 549 -6.21 8.34 23.27
N SER A 550 -5.70 7.57 24.24
CA SER A 550 -4.99 8.07 25.42
C SER A 550 -3.55 8.46 25.12
#